data_AF-A0A7S3ANN9-F1
#
_entry.id   AF-A0A7S3ANN9-F1
#
_cell.length_a   1.000
_cell.length_b   1.000
_cell.length_c   1.000
_cell.angle_alpha   90.00
_cell.angle_beta   90.00
_cell.angle_gamma   90.00
#
_symmetry.space_group_name_H-M   'P 1'
#
loop_
_entity.id
_entity.type
_entity.pdbx_description
1 polymer ?
#
loop_
_entity_poly.entity_id
_entity_poly.type
_entity_poly.pdbx_seq_one_letter_code
_entity_poly.pdbx_strand_id
1 'polypeptide(L)'
;RGAMRCFAGWSSRWGGGVASVVPRPGSSVRGSVVWLSQAELLLLDGFESTNPADPYAVDGAVYRRQDVRVLCDGAEIDATMYVKTDLTWRGPPSETYLAACRRNVGQFWEPMVEVRTPHGEAVGEAV
;
A
#
# COMPACT_ATOMS: atom_id res chain seq x y z
N ARG A 1 -4.07 -11.64 -1.59
CA ARG A 1 -5.49 -11.71 -1.12
C ARG A 1 -5.50 -11.85 0.40
N GLY A 2 -6.63 -11.70 1.08
CA GLY A 2 -6.73 -11.86 2.55
C GLY A 2 -6.18 -10.67 3.33
N ALA A 3 -6.19 -9.48 2.72
CA ALA A 3 -5.68 -8.26 3.33
C ALA A 3 -6.51 -7.04 2.91
N MET A 4 -6.45 -5.97 3.70
CA MET A 4 -7.04 -4.68 3.38
C MET A 4 -6.03 -3.54 3.58
N ARG A 5 -6.18 -2.47 2.81
CA ARG A 5 -5.45 -1.22 3.04
C ARG A 5 -6.07 -0.50 4.23
N CYS A 6 -5.24 0.03 5.10
CA CYS A 6 -5.62 0.99 6.13
C CYS A 6 -4.74 2.23 6.03
N PHE A 7 -5.12 3.28 6.76
CA PHE A 7 -4.24 4.41 7.05
C PHE A 7 -3.94 4.41 8.54
N ALA A 8 -2.68 4.57 8.92
CA ALA A 8 -2.25 4.44 10.29
C ALA A 8 -1.01 5.29 10.61
N GLY A 9 -0.71 5.39 11.90
CA GLY A 9 0.30 6.26 12.48
C GLY A 9 0.09 7.72 12.09
N TRP A 10 1.17 8.49 12.13
CA TRP A 10 1.19 9.86 11.64
C TRP A 10 2.51 10.14 10.92
N SER A 11 2.44 10.79 9.75
CA SER A 11 3.61 11.32 9.07
C SER A 11 3.61 12.84 9.16
N SER A 12 4.64 13.42 9.75
CA SER A 12 4.86 14.87 9.75
C SER A 12 5.11 15.41 8.34
N ARG A 13 5.77 14.63 7.48
CA ARG A 13 6.02 14.97 6.08
C ARG A 13 4.72 15.07 5.27
N TRP A 14 3.77 14.17 5.51
CA TRP A 14 2.48 14.15 4.80
C TRP A 14 1.36 14.90 5.52
N GLY A 15 1.52 15.22 6.81
CA GLY A 15 0.49 15.87 7.62
C GLY A 15 -0.76 15.01 7.83
N GLY A 16 -0.61 13.69 7.96
CA GLY A 16 -1.74 12.77 8.06
C GLY A 16 -1.35 11.31 8.31
N GLY A 17 -2.35 10.45 8.46
CA GLY A 17 -2.17 9.00 8.45
C GLY A 17 -1.64 8.51 7.10
N VAL A 18 -0.81 7.48 7.10
CA VAL A 18 -0.17 6.94 5.89
C VAL A 18 -0.56 5.49 5.67
N ALA A 19 -0.48 5.03 4.43
CA ALA A 19 -0.99 3.72 4.05
C ALA A 19 -0.20 2.59 4.72
N SER A 20 -0.93 1.53 5.08
CA SER A 20 -0.40 0.23 5.45
C SER A 20 -1.37 -0.85 4.99
N VAL A 21 -1.01 -2.11 5.22
CA VAL A 21 -1.83 -3.27 4.91
C VAL A 21 -1.96 -4.13 6.16
N VAL A 22 -3.18 -4.58 6.44
CA VAL A 22 -3.48 -5.48 7.56
C VAL A 22 -4.19 -6.74 7.05
N PRO A 23 -3.98 -7.90 7.71
CA PRO A 23 -4.74 -9.11 7.40
C PRO A 23 -6.24 -8.88 7.54
N ARG A 24 -7.01 -9.31 6.53
CA ARG A 24 -8.47 -9.32 6.56
C ARG A 24 -9.00 -10.38 5.60
N PRO A 25 -9.50 -11.53 6.11
CA PRO A 25 -10.11 -12.56 5.29
C PRO A 25 -11.22 -12.00 4.38
N GLY A 26 -11.33 -12.55 3.16
CA GLY A 26 -12.30 -12.10 2.15
C GLY A 26 -11.98 -10.76 1.49
N SER A 27 -10.98 -10.01 1.96
CA SER A 27 -10.58 -8.73 1.36
C SER A 27 -9.40 -8.88 0.38
N SER A 28 -9.22 -7.86 -0.46
CA SER A 28 -8.05 -7.74 -1.33
C SER A 28 -7.52 -6.31 -1.33
N VAL A 29 -6.20 -6.20 -1.52
CA VAL A 29 -5.52 -4.95 -1.83
C VAL A 29 -4.99 -5.08 -3.24
N ARG A 30 -5.29 -4.09 -4.07
CA ARG A 30 -4.71 -3.94 -5.40
C ARG A 30 -3.57 -2.91 -5.31
N GLY A 31 -2.51 -3.15 -6.08
CA GLY A 31 -1.33 -2.28 -6.15
C GLY A 31 -0.62 -2.43 -7.50
N SER A 32 0.61 -1.92 -7.58
CA SER A 32 1.51 -2.13 -8.71
C SER A 32 2.65 -3.04 -8.28
N VAL A 33 3.10 -3.91 -9.18
CA VAL A 33 4.31 -4.73 -8.98
C VAL A 33 5.41 -4.14 -9.86
N VAL A 34 6.58 -3.92 -9.27
CA VAL A 34 7.75 -3.37 -9.98
C VAL A 34 8.96 -4.25 -9.72
N TRP A 35 9.75 -4.49 -10.77
CA TRP A 35 11.03 -5.17 -10.66
C TRP A 35 12.10 -4.17 -10.26
N LEU A 36 12.89 -4.52 -9.25
CA LEU A 36 13.94 -3.67 -8.71
C LEU A 36 15.24 -4.45 -8.65
N SER A 37 16.34 -3.77 -8.95
CA SER A 37 17.67 -4.20 -8.57
C SER A 37 17.83 -4.16 -7.04
N GLN A 38 18.86 -4.85 -6.53
CA GLN A 38 19.20 -4.79 -5.11
C GLN A 38 19.50 -3.36 -4.64
N ALA A 39 20.16 -2.54 -5.47
CA ALA A 39 20.48 -1.17 -5.13
C ALA A 39 19.23 -0.28 -5.01
N GLU A 40 18.26 -0.45 -5.91
CA GLU A 40 16.98 0.27 -5.84
C GLU A 40 16.15 -0.19 -4.63
N LEU A 41 16.20 -1.48 -4.29
CA LEU A 41 15.53 -1.99 -3.11
C LEU A 41 16.12 -1.40 -1.81
N LEU A 42 17.45 -1.27 -1.72
CA LEU A 42 18.13 -0.59 -0.60
C LEU A 42 17.82 0.91 -0.56
N LEU A 43 17.63 1.54 -1.72
CA LEU A 43 17.18 2.93 -1.78
C LEU A 43 15.76 3.07 -1.22
N LEU A 44 14.85 2.13 -1.53
CA LEU A 44 13.51 2.12 -0.98
C LEU A 44 13.49 1.93 0.55
N ASP A 45 14.34 1.06 1.09
CA ASP A 45 14.48 0.89 2.56
C ASP A 45 14.74 2.23 3.26
N GLY A 46 15.62 3.06 2.67
CA GLY A 46 15.92 4.39 3.18
C GLY A 46 14.72 5.32 3.12
N PHE A 47 13.96 5.31 2.03
CA PHE A 47 12.73 6.12 1.91
C PHE A 47 11.63 5.68 2.87
N GLU A 48 11.49 4.37 3.10
CA GLU A 48 10.49 3.78 4.00
C GLU A 48 10.94 3.75 5.46
N SER A 49 12.20 4.14 5.73
CA SER A 49 12.81 4.16 7.07
C SER A 49 12.70 2.81 7.77
N THR A 50 13.13 1.74 7.09
CA THR A 50 13.26 0.40 7.68
C THR A 50 14.39 0.36 8.71
N ASN A 51 14.41 -0.69 9.52
CA ASN A 51 15.56 -0.93 10.39
C ASN A 51 16.79 -1.29 9.52
N PRO A 52 17.93 -0.59 9.70
CA PRO A 52 19.11 -0.78 8.85
C PRO A 52 19.89 -2.06 9.14
N ALA A 53 19.70 -2.67 10.31
CA ALA A 53 20.31 -3.95 10.68
C ALA A 53 19.48 -5.15 10.19
N ASP A 54 18.15 -5.01 10.20
CA ASP A 54 17.22 -6.00 9.67
C ASP A 54 15.96 -5.31 9.12
N PRO A 55 15.76 -5.25 7.79
CA PRO A 55 14.62 -4.55 7.21
C PRO A 55 13.27 -5.23 7.48
N TYR A 56 13.25 -6.46 8.02
CA TYR A 56 12.02 -7.14 8.44
C TYR A 56 11.66 -6.88 9.91
N ALA A 57 12.58 -6.32 10.69
CA ALA A 57 12.36 -6.01 12.10
C ALA A 57 11.35 -4.87 12.29
N VAL A 58 10.58 -4.97 13.38
CA VAL A 58 9.64 -3.92 13.81
C VAL A 58 10.37 -2.82 14.58
N ASP A 59 11.31 -3.21 15.43
CA ASP A 59 12.00 -2.29 16.33
C ASP A 59 12.88 -1.32 15.55
N GLY A 60 12.75 -0.03 15.86
CA GLY A 60 13.52 1.02 15.19
C GLY A 60 13.14 1.29 13.73
N ALA A 61 12.02 0.75 13.24
CA ALA A 61 11.55 0.93 11.87
C ALA A 61 10.21 1.67 11.81
N VAL A 62 10.01 2.50 10.77
CA VAL A 62 8.69 3.11 10.46
C VAL A 62 7.84 2.14 9.62
N TYR A 63 8.50 1.45 8.70
CA TYR A 63 7.95 0.34 7.91
C TYR A 63 8.92 -0.82 7.98
N ARG A 64 8.38 -2.04 7.95
CA ARG A 64 9.16 -3.26 7.77
C ARG A 64 8.84 -3.90 6.43
N ARG A 65 9.80 -4.62 5.87
CA ARG A 65 9.55 -5.53 4.76
C ARG A 65 8.64 -6.67 5.21
N GLN A 66 7.88 -7.18 4.25
CA GLN A 66 7.08 -8.37 4.37
C GLN A 66 7.07 -9.07 3.03
N ASP A 67 7.47 -10.34 3.03
CA ASP A 67 7.30 -11.18 1.85
C ASP A 67 5.82 -11.54 1.72
N VAL A 68 5.33 -11.43 0.49
CA VAL A 68 3.93 -11.65 0.15
C VAL A 68 3.85 -12.41 -1.15
N ARG A 69 2.78 -13.20 -1.29
CA ARG A 69 2.37 -13.75 -2.57
C ARG A 69 1.24 -12.92 -3.16
N VAL A 70 1.44 -12.42 -4.37
CA VAL A 70 0.47 -11.57 -5.08
C VAL A 70 0.07 -12.22 -6.39
N LEU A 71 -1.14 -11.90 -6.86
CA LEU A 71 -1.61 -12.28 -8.19
C LEU A 71 -1.34 -11.13 -9.15
N CYS A 72 -0.48 -11.33 -10.14
CA CYS A 72 -0.11 -10.37 -11.18
C CYS A 72 -0.34 -11.02 -12.54
N ASP A 73 -1.16 -10.42 -13.40
CA ASP A 73 -1.46 -10.91 -14.75
C ASP A 73 -1.86 -12.40 -14.82
N GLY A 74 -2.64 -12.85 -13.83
CA GLY A 74 -3.11 -14.23 -13.71
C GLY A 74 -2.11 -15.22 -13.10
N ALA A 75 -0.88 -14.79 -12.80
CA ALA A 75 0.15 -15.61 -12.17
C ALA A 75 0.38 -15.22 -10.71
N GLU A 76 0.65 -16.21 -9.86
CA GLU A 76 1.14 -15.94 -8.51
C GLU A 76 2.65 -15.67 -8.55
N ILE A 77 3.06 -14.58 -7.91
CA ILE A 77 4.46 -14.19 -7.79
C ILE A 77 4.79 -13.86 -6.33
N ASP A 78 5.99 -14.20 -5.91
CA ASP A 78 6.54 -13.77 -4.63
C ASP A 78 7.09 -12.34 -4.78
N ALA A 79 6.78 -11.47 -3.82
CA ALA A 79 7.15 -10.07 -3.83
C ALA A 79 7.42 -9.57 -2.40
N THR A 80 8.10 -8.43 -2.30
CA THR A 80 8.31 -7.73 -1.03
C THR A 80 7.41 -6.50 -0.98
N MET A 81 6.73 -6.31 0.16
CA MET A 81 5.89 -5.15 0.46
C MET A 81 6.36 -4.48 1.74
N TYR A 82 6.20 -3.17 1.85
CA TYR A 82 6.44 -2.43 3.08
C TYR A 82 5.15 -2.33 3.90
N VAL A 83 5.21 -2.73 5.18
CA VAL A 83 4.10 -2.69 6.13
C VAL A 83 4.48 -1.79 7.29
N LYS A 84 3.59 -0.83 7.60
CA LYS A 84 3.83 0.10 8.70
C LYS A 84 3.88 -0.63 10.03
N THR A 85 4.85 -0.28 10.86
CA THR A 85 5.06 -0.89 12.19
C THR A 85 4.05 -0.36 13.21
N ASP A 86 3.86 0.97 13.25
CA ASP A 86 2.81 1.63 14.05
C ASP A 86 1.48 1.66 13.30
N LEU A 87 0.54 0.82 13.74
CA LEU A 87 -0.81 0.73 13.19
C LEU A 87 -1.85 1.56 13.96
N THR A 88 -1.44 2.40 14.93
CA THR A 88 -2.38 3.24 15.69
C THR A 88 -3.05 4.28 14.79
N TRP A 89 -4.38 4.35 14.84
CA TRP A 89 -5.12 5.41 14.15
C TRP A 89 -4.89 6.76 14.83
N ARG A 90 -4.34 7.74 14.09
CA ARG A 90 -4.13 9.11 14.58
C ARG A 90 -4.93 10.17 13.83
N GLY A 91 -5.64 9.77 12.78
CA GLY A 91 -6.42 10.67 11.93
C GLY A 91 -6.38 10.23 10.46
N PRO A 92 -7.16 10.90 9.61
CA PRO A 92 -7.22 10.58 8.19
C PRO A 92 -5.89 10.87 7.47
N PRO A 93 -5.66 10.26 6.30
CA PRO A 93 -4.63 10.73 5.38
C PRO A 93 -4.92 12.16 4.91
N SER A 94 -3.86 12.92 4.63
CA SER A 94 -4.02 14.25 4.04
C SER A 94 -4.40 14.16 2.56
N GLU A 95 -5.03 15.21 2.04
CA GLU A 95 -5.38 15.30 0.61
C GLU A 95 -4.14 15.23 -0.28
N THR A 96 -3.03 15.85 0.15
CA THR A 96 -1.76 15.83 -0.59
C THR A 96 -1.21 14.41 -0.70
N TYR A 97 -1.30 13.62 0.37
CA TYR A 97 -0.89 12.21 0.34
C TYR A 97 -1.79 11.39 -0.59
N LEU A 98 -3.11 11.56 -0.48
CA LEU A 98 -4.07 10.87 -1.36
C LEU A 98 -3.85 11.24 -2.84
N ALA A 99 -3.56 12.50 -3.14
CA ALA A 99 -3.24 12.95 -4.49
C ALA A 99 -1.96 12.29 -5.03
N ALA A 100 -0.93 12.15 -4.20
CA ALA A 100 0.30 11.43 -4.57
C ALA A 100 0.03 9.95 -4.86
N CYS A 101 -0.74 9.27 -4.02
CA CYS A 101 -1.16 7.88 -4.25
C CYS A 101 -1.94 7.73 -5.56
N ARG A 102 -2.92 8.62 -5.82
CA ARG A 102 -3.72 8.61 -7.05
C ARG A 102 -2.85 8.83 -8.29
N ARG A 103 -1.91 9.78 -8.25
CA ARG A 103 -0.98 10.03 -9.36
C ARG A 103 -0.11 8.80 -9.64
N ASN A 104 0.35 8.11 -8.60
CA ASN A 104 1.20 6.93 -8.75
C ASN A 104 0.46 5.75 -9.39
N VAL A 105 -0.80 5.49 -9.02
CA VAL A 105 -1.57 4.35 -9.56
C VAL A 105 -2.30 4.68 -10.86
N GLY A 106 -2.75 5.93 -11.03
CA GLY A 106 -3.60 6.34 -12.16
C GLY A 106 -2.91 6.31 -13.53
N GLN A 107 -1.58 6.19 -13.56
CA GLN A 107 -0.83 5.96 -14.81
C GLN A 107 -0.91 4.50 -15.30
N PHE A 108 -1.32 3.57 -14.42
CA PHE A 108 -1.39 2.13 -14.72
C PHE A 108 -2.80 1.58 -14.63
N TRP A 109 -3.67 2.24 -13.88
CA TRP A 109 -5.02 1.79 -13.64
C TRP A 109 -5.97 2.66 -14.42
N GLU A 110 -6.85 2.02 -15.17
CA GLU A 110 -7.98 2.72 -15.76
C GLU A 110 -8.84 3.34 -14.65
N PRO A 111 -9.41 4.53 -14.87
CA PRO A 111 -10.34 5.12 -13.92
C PRO A 111 -11.50 4.13 -13.72
N MET A 112 -11.63 3.56 -12.52
CA MET A 112 -12.83 2.81 -12.18
C MET A 112 -14.00 3.79 -12.25
N VAL A 113 -14.92 3.56 -13.19
CA VAL A 113 -16.19 4.29 -13.23
C VAL A 113 -17.04 3.77 -12.09
N GLU A 114 -17.45 4.66 -11.17
CA GLU A 114 -18.54 4.34 -10.26
C GLU A 114 -19.82 4.18 -11.08
N VAL A 115 -20.18 2.94 -11.42
CA VAL A 115 -21.54 2.65 -11.91
C VAL A 115 -22.45 2.63 -10.69
N ARG A 116 -23.14 3.76 -10.46
CA ARG A 116 -24.24 3.81 -9.50
C ARG A 116 -25.47 3.22 -10.17
N THR A 117 -25.90 2.05 -9.70
CA THR A 117 -27.23 1.55 -10.06
C THR A 117 -28.30 2.44 -9.39
N PRO A 118 -29.53 2.52 -9.95
CA PRO A 118 -30.63 3.32 -9.36
C PRO A 118 -30.99 2.98 -7.90
N HIS A 119 -30.47 1.86 -7.38
CA HIS A 119 -30.71 1.35 -6.04
C HIS A 119 -29.55 1.60 -5.05
N GLY A 120 -28.54 2.39 -5.42
CA GLY A 120 -27.53 2.87 -4.49
C GLY A 120 -26.37 1.91 -4.18
N GLU A 121 -26.27 0.79 -4.88
CA GLU A 121 -25.08 -0.06 -4.82
C GLU A 121 -24.06 0.40 -5.86
N ALA A 122 -22.85 0.73 -5.38
CA ALA A 122 -21.69 1.00 -6.22
C ALA A 122 -21.01 -0.33 -6.55
N VAL A 123 -21.09 -0.73 -7.81
CA VAL A 123 -20.29 -1.81 -8.38
C VAL A 123 -19.17 -1.17 -9.20
N GLY A 124 -17.93 -1.41 -8.82
CA GLY A 124 -16.77 -1.00 -9.61
C GLY A 124 -16.43 -2.08 -10.62
N GLU A 125 -16.66 -1.82 -11.91
CA GLU A 125 -16.09 -2.60 -13.00
C GLU A 125 -14.94 -1.82 -13.66
N ALA A 126 -13.91 -2.55 -14.10
CA ALA A 126 -12.89 -2.05 -15.00
C ALA A 126 -13.39 -2.26 -16.44
N VAL A 127 -13.06 -1.33 -17.35
CA VAL A 127 -13.40 -1.44 -18.78
C VAL A 127 -12.56 -2.54 -19.43
#